data_AF-A0A7C9EZ94-F1
#
_entry.id   AF-A0A7C9EZ94-F1
#
_cell.length_a   1.000
_cell.length_b   1.000
_cell.length_c   1.000
_cell.angle_alpha   90.00
_cell.angle_beta   90.00
_cell.angle_gamma   90.00
#
_symmetry.space_group_name_H-M   'P 1'
#
loop_
_entity.id
_entity.type
_entity.pdbx_description
1 polymer ?
#
loop_
_entity_poly.entity_id
_entity_poly.type
_entity_poly.pdbx_seq_one_letter_code
_entity_poly.pdbx_strand_id
1 'polypeptide(L)'
;WLRLLITQAFQGHIVLRDLGKFKFLLTLDSKEAKDRLKIEGFERLKQWFSSVDDWVESDVCLTRRLWLELVGLPVQVWSEQNIKKIAETWGDVVLVEMESYKLESF
;
A
#
# COMPACT_ATOMS: atom_id res chain seq x y z
N TRP A 1 3.70 -8.38 9.71
CA TRP A 1 2.95 -9.46 10.39
C TRP A 1 2.24 -10.37 9.38
N LEU A 2 1.29 -9.88 8.56
CA LEU A 2 0.55 -10.70 7.57
C LEU A 2 1.45 -11.50 6.61
N ARG A 3 2.54 -10.89 6.12
CA ARG A 3 3.55 -11.57 5.28
C ARG A 3 4.13 -12.83 5.93
N LEU A 4 4.45 -12.79 7.22
CA LEU A 4 5.03 -13.93 7.93
C LEU A 4 4.02 -15.08 8.07
N LEU A 5 2.76 -14.75 8.37
CA LEU A 5 1.69 -15.74 8.48
C LEU A 5 1.44 -16.48 7.17
N ILE A 6 1.40 -15.76 6.06
CA ILE A 6 1.17 -16.35 4.73
C ILE A 6 2.38 -17.21 4.34
N THR A 7 3.60 -16.72 4.50
CA THR A 7 4.80 -17.50 4.17
C THR A 7 4.90 -18.78 5.01
N GLN A 8 4.53 -18.74 6.29
CA GLN A 8 4.46 -19.93 7.15
C GLN A 8 3.34 -20.89 6.74
N ALA A 9 2.15 -20.37 6.42
CA ALA A 9 1.00 -21.19 6.03
C ALA A 9 1.23 -21.98 4.74
N PHE A 10 2.11 -21.49 3.85
CA PHE A 10 2.40 -22.08 2.55
C PHE A 10 3.86 -22.54 2.37
N GLN A 11 4.58 -22.75 3.47
CA GLN A 11 5.90 -23.41 3.53
C GLN A 11 6.95 -22.86 2.54
N GLY A 12 6.88 -21.56 2.20
CA GLY A 12 7.88 -20.91 1.34
C GLY A 12 7.69 -21.03 -0.17
N HIS A 13 6.65 -21.70 -0.67
CA HIS A 13 6.33 -21.81 -2.11
C HIS A 13 5.58 -20.58 -2.68
N ILE A 14 5.49 -19.50 -1.91
CA ILE A 14 4.71 -18.31 -2.26
C ILE A 14 5.55 -17.06 -2.01
N VAL A 15 5.67 -16.24 -3.05
CA VAL A 15 6.20 -14.88 -2.95
C VAL A 15 5.03 -13.92 -2.82
N LEU A 16 4.95 -13.24 -1.66
CA LEU A 16 3.95 -12.20 -1.41
C LEU A 16 4.53 -10.82 -1.74
N ARG A 17 3.87 -10.07 -2.63
CA ARG A 17 4.20 -8.68 -2.95
C ARG A 17 3.07 -7.76 -2.50
N ASP A 18 3.41 -6.69 -1.80
CA ASP A 18 2.45 -5.65 -1.43
C ASP A 18 2.21 -4.74 -2.64
N LEU A 19 0.95 -4.59 -3.05
CA LEU A 19 0.55 -3.70 -4.14
C LEU A 19 0.02 -2.36 -3.63
N GLY A 20 -0.10 -2.16 -2.31
CA GLY A 20 -0.74 -1.01 -1.68
C GLY A 20 -2.25 -1.14 -1.59
N LYS A 21 -2.90 -0.21 -0.89
CA LYS A 21 -4.38 -0.20 -0.68
C LYS A 21 -4.95 -1.53 -0.18
N PHE A 22 -4.21 -2.24 0.69
CA PHE A 22 -4.56 -3.56 1.20
C PHE A 22 -4.69 -4.66 0.13
N LYS A 23 -4.13 -4.45 -1.07
CA LYS A 23 -4.00 -5.47 -2.11
C LYS A 23 -2.64 -6.14 -2.05
N PHE A 24 -2.63 -7.45 -2.24
CA PHE A 24 -1.41 -8.26 -2.25
C PHE A 24 -1.42 -9.19 -3.46
N LEU A 25 -0.25 -9.35 -4.08
CA LEU A 25 -0.03 -10.31 -5.15
C LEU A 25 0.67 -11.54 -4.59
N LEU A 26 0.04 -12.70 -4.75
CA LEU A 26 0.62 -13.99 -4.43
C LEU A 26 1.19 -14.59 -5.72
N THR A 27 2.50 -14.71 -5.82
CA THR A 27 3.17 -15.41 -6.91
C THR A 27 3.53 -16.82 -6.45
N LEU A 28 3.20 -17.81 -7.29
CA LEU A 28 3.44 -19.23 -7.05
C LEU A 28 4.42 -19.76 -8.09
N ASP A 29 5.17 -20.80 -7.72
CA ASP A 29 6.22 -21.36 -8.57
C ASP A 29 5.68 -22.17 -9.77
N SER A 30 4.43 -22.62 -9.72
CA SER A 30 3.82 -23.49 -10.74
C SER A 30 2.30 -23.35 -10.80
N LYS A 31 1.71 -23.78 -11.93
CA LYS A 31 0.26 -23.81 -12.13
C LYS A 31 -0.41 -24.83 -11.22
N GLU A 32 0.24 -25.96 -11.00
CA GLU A 32 -0.23 -27.03 -10.11
C GLU A 32 -0.33 -26.53 -8.65
N ALA A 33 0.61 -25.68 -8.23
CA ALA A 33 0.55 -25.04 -6.91
C ALA A 33 -0.64 -24.07 -6.80
N LYS A 34 -0.97 -23.35 -7.89
CA LYS A 34 -2.15 -22.48 -7.95
C LYS A 34 -3.45 -23.28 -7.86
N ASP A 35 -3.54 -24.39 -8.55
CA ASP A 35 -4.74 -25.23 -8.53
C ASP A 35 -4.95 -25.87 -7.15
N ARG A 36 -3.88 -26.36 -6.51
CA ARG A 36 -3.94 -26.81 -5.10
C ARG A 36 -4.36 -25.70 -4.14
N LEU A 37 -3.82 -24.49 -4.31
CA LEU A 37 -4.19 -23.34 -3.49
C LEU A 37 -5.68 -22.99 -3.63
N LYS A 38 -6.25 -23.09 -4.83
CA LYS A 38 -7.69 -22.84 -5.05
C LYS A 38 -8.58 -23.88 -4.36
N ILE A 39 -8.13 -25.13 -4.26
CA ILE A 39 -8.93 -26.21 -3.67
C ILE A 39 -8.78 -26.23 -2.15
N GLU A 40 -7.56 -26.10 -1.63
CA GLU A 40 -7.24 -26.39 -0.23
C GLU A 40 -6.88 -25.12 0.57
N GLY A 41 -6.28 -24.13 -0.09
CA GLY A 41 -5.76 -22.92 0.53
C GLY A 41 -6.72 -21.73 0.52
N PHE A 42 -7.76 -21.78 -0.32
CA PHE A 42 -8.63 -20.64 -0.59
C PHE A 42 -9.45 -20.24 0.64
N GLU A 43 -9.98 -21.22 1.39
CA GLU A 43 -10.71 -20.95 2.63
C GLU A 43 -9.81 -20.40 3.73
N ARG A 44 -8.51 -20.76 3.75
CA ARG A 44 -7.55 -20.15 4.69
C ARG A 44 -7.26 -18.71 4.33
N LEU A 45 -7.12 -18.40 3.03
CA LEU A 45 -6.91 -17.03 2.57
C LEU A 45 -8.10 -16.11 2.88
N LYS A 46 -9.34 -16.60 2.80
CA LYS A 46 -10.55 -15.84 3.18
C LYS A 46 -10.59 -15.42 4.64
N GLN A 47 -9.81 -16.04 5.53
CA GLN A 47 -9.71 -15.60 6.92
C GLN A 47 -8.93 -14.28 7.06
N TRP A 48 -8.10 -13.95 6.08
CA TRP A 48 -7.25 -12.75 6.08
C TRP A 48 -7.64 -11.73 5.01
N PHE A 49 -8.31 -12.16 3.94
CA PHE A 49 -8.65 -11.34 2.79
C PHE A 49 -10.16 -11.32 2.55
N SER A 50 -10.68 -10.12 2.23
CA SER A 50 -12.07 -9.95 1.84
C SER A 50 -12.41 -10.59 0.49
N SER A 51 -11.45 -10.61 -0.44
CA SER A 51 -11.55 -11.30 -1.73
C SER A 51 -10.20 -11.87 -2.15
N VAL A 52 -10.24 -12.95 -2.93
CA VAL A 52 -9.07 -13.63 -3.47
C VAL A 52 -9.42 -14.02 -4.90
N ASP A 53 -8.79 -13.37 -5.87
CA ASP A 53 -9.14 -13.50 -7.27
C ASP A 53 -7.89 -13.83 -8.11
N ASP A 54 -8.11 -14.34 -9.33
CA ASP A 54 -7.03 -14.54 -10.28
C ASP A 54 -6.50 -13.18 -10.73
N TRP A 55 -5.18 -13.00 -10.64
CA TRP A 55 -4.53 -11.79 -11.16
C TRP A 55 -4.72 -11.69 -12.67
N VAL A 56 -5.21 -10.53 -13.12
CA VAL A 56 -5.25 -10.15 -14.55
C VAL A 56 -4.34 -8.95 -14.79
N GLU A 57 -3.88 -8.76 -16.02
CA GLU A 57 -2.93 -7.68 -16.35
C GLU A 57 -3.51 -6.26 -16.07
N SER A 58 -4.83 -6.11 -16.09
CA SER A 58 -5.51 -4.88 -15.70
C SER A 58 -5.53 -4.62 -14.19
N ASP A 59 -5.13 -5.59 -13.35
CA ASP A 59 -4.96 -5.41 -11.90
C ASP A 59 -3.66 -4.68 -11.59
N VAL A 60 -3.61 -3.43 -12.04
CA VAL A 60 -2.58 -2.47 -11.69
C VAL A 60 -3.06 -1.63 -10.51
N CYS A 61 -2.21 -1.47 -9.50
CA CYS A 61 -2.49 -0.52 -8.43
C CYS A 61 -2.19 0.90 -8.92
N LEU A 62 -3.16 1.49 -9.61
CA LEU A 62 -3.02 2.80 -10.27
C LEU A 62 -2.79 3.97 -9.30
N THR A 63 -2.99 3.76 -8.00
CA THR A 63 -3.08 4.84 -7.03
C THR A 63 -2.36 4.46 -5.74
N ARG A 64 -1.14 4.97 -5.59
CA ARG A 64 -0.41 4.95 -4.33
C ARG A 64 -0.86 6.16 -3.51
N ARG A 65 -1.38 5.93 -2.30
CA ARG A 65 -1.44 6.99 -1.29
C ARG A 65 -0.06 7.05 -0.65
N LEU A 66 0.50 8.24 -0.60
CA LEU A 66 1.79 8.49 0.03
C LEU A 66 1.66 9.72 0.91
N TRP A 67 2.50 9.76 1.94
CA TRP A 67 2.66 10.94 2.79
C TRP A 67 3.82 11.76 2.23
N LEU A 68 3.60 13.05 2.00
CA LEU A 68 4.65 13.98 1.62
C LEU A 68 5.00 14.82 2.85
N GLU A 69 6.26 14.75 3.25
CA GLU A 69 6.80 15.63 4.27
C GLU A 69 7.56 16.77 3.57
N LEU A 70 7.13 18.01 3.79
CA LEU A 70 7.80 19.19 3.24
C LEU A 70 8.69 19.83 4.32
N VAL A 71 10.00 19.81 4.09
CA VAL A 71 10.99 20.32 5.05
C VAL A 71 11.68 21.55 4.46
N GLY A 72 11.97 22.55 5.31
CA GLY A 72 12.73 23.73 4.92
C GLY A 72 11.92 24.80 4.18
N LEU A 73 10.59 24.75 4.26
CA LEU A 73 9.73 25.80 3.73
C LEU A 73 9.93 27.11 4.52
N PRO A 74 10.18 28.25 3.84
CA PRO A 74 10.20 29.53 4.51
C PRO A 74 8.89 29.82 5.24
N VAL A 75 8.95 30.46 6.41
CA VAL A 75 7.75 30.76 7.24
C VAL A 75 6.70 31.53 6.45
N GLN A 76 7.10 32.48 5.60
CA GLN A 76 6.18 33.25 4.77
C GLN A 76 5.40 32.43 3.72
N VAL A 77 5.88 31.22 3.37
CA VAL A 77 5.16 30.31 2.46
C VAL A 77 4.44 29.18 3.19
N TRP A 78 4.53 29.10 4.52
CA TRP A 78 3.88 28.07 5.34
C TRP A 78 2.37 28.32 5.44
N SER A 79 1.65 27.92 4.39
CA SER A 79 0.20 27.94 4.34
C SER A 79 -0.32 26.69 3.66
N GLU A 80 -1.51 26.25 4.07
CA GLU A 80 -2.17 25.07 3.49
C GLU A 80 -2.29 25.19 1.96
N GLN A 81 -2.63 26.39 1.47
CA GLN A 81 -2.72 26.66 0.03
C GLN A 81 -1.40 26.47 -0.71
N ASN A 82 -0.28 26.92 -0.14
CA ASN A 82 1.04 26.76 -0.76
C ASN A 82 1.53 25.31 -0.68
N ILE A 83 1.36 24.68 0.48
CA ILE A 83 1.70 23.25 0.70
C ILE A 83 0.93 22.39 -0.29
N LYS A 84 -0.38 22.64 -0.45
CA LYS A 84 -1.23 21.95 -1.41
C LYS A 84 -0.73 22.12 -2.84
N LYS A 85 -0.44 23.36 -3.27
CA LYS A 85 0.09 23.63 -4.62
C LYS A 85 1.41 22.92 -4.90
N ILE A 86 2.29 22.82 -3.90
CA ILE A 86 3.55 22.06 -4.03
C ILE A 86 3.21 20.57 -4.19
N ALA A 87 2.41 20.02 -3.28
CA ALA A 87 2.03 18.61 -3.27
C ALA A 87 1.26 18.17 -4.54
N GLU A 88 0.48 19.05 -5.15
CA GLU A 88 -0.27 18.81 -6.39
C GLU A 88 0.64 18.41 -7.57
N THR A 89 1.95 18.71 -7.53
CA THR A 89 2.89 18.24 -8.56
C THR A 89 3.13 16.72 -8.54
N TRP A 90 2.78 16.04 -7.44
CA TRP A 90 2.88 14.58 -7.30
C TRP A 90 1.52 13.86 -7.47
N GLY A 91 0.42 14.59 -7.65
CA GLY A 91 -0.92 14.05 -7.84
C GLY A 91 -1.97 14.70 -6.93
N ASP A 92 -3.16 14.10 -6.88
CA ASP A 92 -4.28 14.64 -6.12
C ASP A 92 -4.01 14.66 -4.61
N VAL A 93 -4.15 15.83 -3.99
CA VAL A 93 -3.98 16.02 -2.54
C VAL A 93 -5.29 15.66 -1.82
N VAL A 94 -5.23 14.63 -0.98
CA VAL A 94 -6.38 14.14 -0.20
C VAL A 94 -6.52 14.86 1.15
N LEU A 95 -5.39 15.18 1.78
CA LEU A 95 -5.32 15.79 3.10
C LEU A 95 -4.03 16.61 3.20
N VAL A 96 -4.09 17.75 3.88
CA VAL A 96 -2.93 18.50 4.32
C VAL A 96 -2.98 18.55 5.84
N GLU A 97 -1.95 18.02 6.49
CA GLU A 97 -1.75 18.19 7.93
C GLU A 97 -0.73 19.31 8.13
N MET A 98 -1.18 20.40 8.76
CA MET A 98 -0.27 21.42 9.25
C MET A 98 -0.10 21.21 10.74
N GLU A 99 0.98 20.56 11.12
CA GLU A 99 1.43 20.67 12.50
C GLU A 99 1.76 22.15 12.75
N SER A 100 1.05 22.76 13.69
CA SER A 100 1.49 24.02 14.26
C SER A 100 2.66 23.67 15.15
N TYR A 101 3.84 23.49 14.55
CA TYR A 101 5.08 23.60 15.30
C TYR A 101 4.98 24.95 15.99
N LYS A 102 4.79 24.91 17.31
CA LYS A 102 4.84 26.10 18.14
C LYS A 102 6.03 26.90 17.67
N LEU A 103 5.79 28.16 17.37
CA LEU A 103 6.79 29.21 17.16
C LEU A 103 7.62 29.42 18.44
N GLU A 104 8.14 28.34 19.03
CA GLU A 104 8.93 28.27 20.26
C GLU A 104 10.36 27.84 19.92
N SER A 105 10.98 28.55 18.99
CA SER A 105 12.45 28.67 18.92
C SER A 105 12.79 29.73 17.89
N PHE A 106 12.78 30.98 18.37
CA PHE A 106 13.65 32.03 17.84
C PHE A 106 15.06 31.81 18.38
#